data_AF-A0A969BXK0-F1
#
_entry.id   AF-A0A969BXK0-F1
#
_cell.length_a   1.000
_cell.length_b   1.000
_cell.length_c   1.000
_cell.angle_alpha   90.00
_cell.angle_beta   90.00
_cell.angle_gamma   90.00
#
_symmetry.space_group_name_H-M   'P 1'
#
loop_
_entity.id
_entity.type
_entity.pdbx_description
1 polymer ?
#
loop_
_entity_poly.entity_id
_entity_poly.type
_entity_poly.pdbx_seq_one_letter_code
_entity_poly.pdbx_strand_id
1 'polypeptide(L)'
;MKQAKDRLSMSILRVEQDGVEFFTEAQTVACQMSEAGMARLCNITRQSMNERIRDALTGKTAFKSLNQFAGRYSPRQATLEINGCPIVVSLYDSDFCAAMIEYYAFESRHRTPEALFAYRKFAESVLSNGFRKSQAGNHPHQQ
;
A
#
# COMPACT_ATOMS: atom_id res chain seq x y z
N MET A 1 22.46 17.86 28.39
CA MET A 1 21.41 18.46 27.53
C MET A 1 20.71 17.35 26.80
N LYS A 2 19.43 17.11 27.10
CA LYS A 2 18.61 16.07 26.47
C LYS A 2 18.27 16.51 25.04
N GLN A 3 18.64 15.73 24.04
CA GLN A 3 18.13 15.92 22.67
C GLN A 3 16.63 15.63 22.68
N ALA A 4 15.82 16.69 22.60
CA ALA A 4 14.45 16.58 22.15
C ALA A 4 14.52 16.18 20.69
N LYS A 5 14.41 14.88 20.42
CA LYS A 5 14.13 14.36 19.08
C LYS A 5 12.73 14.85 18.76
N ASP A 6 12.65 15.98 18.07
CA ASP A 6 11.44 16.44 17.41
C ASP A 6 10.86 15.25 16.64
N ARG A 7 9.86 14.60 17.23
CA ARG A 7 8.94 13.77 16.48
C ARG A 7 8.14 14.78 15.68
N LEU A 8 8.62 15.10 14.48
CA LEU A 8 7.81 15.69 13.43
C LEU A 8 6.47 14.95 13.46
N SER A 9 5.41 15.64 13.88
CA SER A 9 4.05 15.12 13.81
C SER A 9 3.73 15.02 12.33
N MET A 10 4.08 13.88 11.73
CA MET A 10 3.81 13.62 10.32
C MET A 10 2.30 13.59 10.14
N SER A 11 1.77 14.62 9.50
CA SER A 11 0.36 14.68 9.12
C SER A 11 0.09 13.61 8.06
N ILE A 12 -0.70 12.61 8.45
CA ILE A 12 -1.21 11.59 7.54
C ILE A 12 -2.51 12.12 6.97
N LEU A 13 -2.57 12.26 5.66
CA LEU A 13 -3.78 12.64 4.95
C LEU A 13 -4.56 11.38 4.59
N ARG A 14 -5.79 11.23 5.10
CA ARG A 14 -6.69 10.14 4.76
C ARG A 14 -7.60 10.56 3.60
N VAL A 15 -7.63 9.75 2.55
CA VAL A 15 -8.58 9.87 1.44
C VAL A 15 -9.38 8.58 1.35
N GLU A 16 -10.69 8.68 1.23
CA GLU A 16 -11.55 7.53 0.96
C GLU A 16 -12.12 7.67 -0.46
N GLN A 17 -11.91 6.64 -1.28
CA GLN A 17 -12.44 6.56 -2.64
C GLN A 17 -13.05 5.18 -2.85
N ASP A 18 -14.33 5.12 -3.24
CA ASP A 18 -15.08 3.87 -3.44
C ASP A 18 -15.02 2.93 -2.21
N GLY A 19 -14.98 3.51 -1.01
CA GLY A 19 -14.81 2.80 0.25
C GLY A 19 -13.39 2.29 0.50
N VAL A 20 -12.42 2.50 -0.38
CA VAL A 20 -11.02 2.17 -0.12
C VAL A 20 -10.36 3.34 0.60
N GLU A 21 -9.76 3.06 1.76
CA GLU A 21 -9.02 4.05 2.55
C GLU A 21 -7.55 4.09 2.11
N PHE A 22 -7.15 5.24 1.59
CA PHE A 22 -5.77 5.57 1.24
C PHE A 22 -5.22 6.56 2.26
N PHE A 23 -3.95 6.38 2.60
CA PHE A 23 -3.23 7.23 3.53
C PHE A 23 -1.98 7.75 2.82
N THR A 24 -1.88 9.07 2.69
CA THR A 24 -0.72 9.71 2.08
C THR A 24 0.04 10.47 3.16
N GLU A 25 1.34 10.21 3.25
CA GLU A 25 2.21 11.01 4.08
C GLU A 25 2.53 12.33 3.37
N ALA A 26 2.25 13.46 4.03
CA ALA A 26 2.33 14.78 3.41
C ALA A 26 3.74 15.16 2.91
N GLN A 27 4.80 14.55 3.47
CA GLN A 27 6.19 14.86 3.11
C GLN A 27 6.75 13.96 2.01
N THR A 28 6.39 12.68 2.00
CA THR A 28 6.99 11.69 1.09
C THR A 28 6.10 11.40 -0.11
N VAL A 29 4.82 11.80 -0.05
CA VAL A 29 3.78 11.42 -1.03
C VAL A 29 3.66 9.90 -1.16
N ALA A 30 4.19 9.15 -0.18
CA ALA A 30 4.10 7.70 -0.16
C ALA A 30 2.65 7.32 0.10
N CYS A 31 2.07 6.55 -0.83
CA CYS A 31 0.74 5.99 -0.68
C CYS A 31 0.82 4.75 0.22
N GLN A 32 0.02 4.75 1.26
CA GLN A 32 -0.17 3.63 2.17
C GLN A 32 -1.64 3.23 2.21
N MET A 33 -1.90 1.98 2.57
CA MET A 33 -3.26 1.45 2.66
C MET A 33 -3.45 0.70 3.97
N SER A 34 -4.68 0.72 4.50
CA SER A 34 -5.06 -0.13 5.63
C SER A 34 -5.38 -1.55 5.14
N GLU A 35 -5.39 -2.52 6.06
CA GLU A 35 -5.90 -3.87 5.80
C GLU A 35 -7.32 -3.84 5.23
N ALA A 36 -8.17 -2.97 5.78
CA ALA A 36 -9.54 -2.80 5.32
C ALA A 36 -9.59 -2.25 3.88
N GLY A 37 -8.74 -1.28 3.56
CA GLY A 37 -8.61 -0.74 2.21
C GLY A 37 -8.19 -1.82 1.21
N MET A 38 -7.16 -2.61 1.53
CA MET A 38 -6.70 -3.70 0.65
C MET A 38 -7.79 -4.77 0.47
N ALA A 39 -8.50 -5.14 1.54
CA ALA A 39 -9.56 -6.14 1.47
C ALA A 39 -10.70 -5.69 0.54
N ARG A 40 -11.12 -4.43 0.67
CA ARG A 40 -12.13 -3.82 -0.21
C ARG A 40 -11.66 -3.76 -1.66
N LEU A 41 -10.41 -3.32 -1.89
CA LEU A 41 -9.83 -3.23 -3.23
C LEU A 41 -9.76 -4.59 -3.94
N CYS A 42 -9.48 -5.67 -3.20
CA CYS A 42 -9.44 -7.03 -3.75
C CYS A 42 -10.80 -7.74 -3.73
N ASN A 43 -11.87 -7.08 -3.25
CA ASN A 43 -13.19 -7.67 -3.01
C ASN A 43 -13.14 -9.00 -2.21
N ILE A 44 -12.45 -8.97 -1.07
CA ILE A 44 -12.37 -10.11 -0.14
C ILE A 44 -12.72 -9.69 1.28
N THR A 45 -12.92 -10.68 2.16
CA THR A 45 -13.13 -10.40 3.58
C THR A 45 -11.84 -9.87 4.23
N ARG A 46 -12.01 -9.01 5.23
CA ARG A 46 -10.89 -8.54 6.07
C ARG A 46 -10.16 -9.69 6.77
N GLN A 47 -10.90 -10.71 7.19
CA GLN A 47 -10.31 -11.90 7.81
C GLN A 47 -9.35 -12.62 6.84
N SER A 48 -9.79 -12.86 5.60
CA SER A 48 -8.95 -13.50 4.58
C SER A 48 -7.70 -12.67 4.28
N MET A 49 -7.83 -11.34 4.25
CA MET A 49 -6.71 -10.42 4.10
C MET A 49 -5.74 -10.51 5.30
N ASN A 50 -6.25 -10.47 6.53
CA ASN A 50 -5.45 -10.56 7.75
C ASN A 50 -4.66 -11.87 7.84
N GLU A 51 -5.32 -12.99 7.54
CA GLU A 51 -4.69 -14.31 7.49
C GLU A 51 -3.55 -14.34 6.47
N ARG A 52 -3.79 -13.80 5.27
CA ARG A 52 -2.77 -13.75 4.22
C ARG A 52 -1.60 -12.84 4.58
N ILE A 53 -1.85 -11.69 5.19
CA ILE A 53 -0.78 -10.81 5.69
C ILE A 53 0.04 -11.55 6.73
N ARG A 54 -0.59 -12.22 7.69
CA ARG A 54 0.12 -12.99 8.72
C ARG A 54 1.00 -14.08 8.12
N ASP A 55 0.49 -14.82 7.15
CA ASP A 55 1.25 -15.85 6.43
C ASP A 55 2.44 -15.24 5.67
N ALA A 56 2.23 -14.08 5.04
CA ALA A 56 3.27 -13.35 4.33
C ALA A 56 4.40 -12.92 5.28
N LEU A 57 4.05 -12.31 6.41
CA LEU A 57 5.03 -11.80 7.37
C LEU A 57 5.75 -12.90 8.14
N THR A 58 5.10 -14.03 8.40
CA THR A 58 5.70 -15.19 9.08
C THR A 58 6.51 -16.09 8.15
N GLY A 59 6.57 -15.79 6.85
CA GLY A 59 7.29 -16.60 5.86
C GLY A 59 6.69 -17.98 5.63
N LYS A 60 5.42 -18.18 6.02
CA LYS A 60 4.65 -19.42 5.76
C LYS A 60 4.06 -19.45 4.35
N THR A 61 4.20 -18.35 3.61
CA THR A 61 3.78 -18.23 2.23
C THR A 61 4.79 -18.90 1.28
N ALA A 62 4.29 -19.66 0.30
CA ALA A 62 5.08 -20.12 -0.85
C ALA A 62 4.90 -19.22 -2.08
N PHE A 63 4.16 -18.11 -1.94
CA PHE A 63 3.75 -17.24 -3.05
C PHE A 63 4.88 -16.30 -3.46
N LYS A 64 5.15 -16.25 -4.77
CA LYS A 64 6.32 -15.57 -5.33
C LYS A 64 6.25 -14.07 -5.08
N SER A 65 5.09 -13.46 -5.30
CA SER A 65 4.81 -12.04 -5.04
C SER A 65 5.11 -11.60 -3.61
N LEU A 66 4.94 -12.49 -2.62
CA LEU A 66 5.05 -12.14 -1.20
C LEU A 66 6.38 -12.55 -0.54
N ASN A 67 7.18 -13.38 -1.20
CA ASN A 67 8.42 -13.93 -0.64
C ASN A 67 9.43 -12.86 -0.22
N GLN A 68 9.47 -11.71 -0.90
CA GLN A 68 10.39 -10.62 -0.57
C GLN A 68 10.10 -9.97 0.79
N PHE A 69 8.87 -10.11 1.32
CA PHE A 69 8.44 -9.51 2.58
C PHE A 69 8.53 -10.47 3.78
N ALA A 70 8.79 -11.75 3.53
CA ALA A 70 8.82 -12.80 4.54
C ALA A 70 9.87 -12.52 5.63
N GLY A 71 9.42 -12.33 6.87
CA GLY A 71 10.26 -12.07 8.05
C GLY A 71 11.03 -10.74 8.01
N ARG A 72 10.78 -9.88 7.02
CA ARG A 72 11.56 -8.66 6.76
C ARG A 72 10.71 -7.39 6.74
N TYR A 73 9.39 -7.54 6.64
CA TYR A 73 8.46 -6.43 6.56
C TYR A 73 7.82 -6.12 7.91
N SER A 74 7.72 -4.85 8.24
CA SER A 74 7.02 -4.36 9.42
C SER A 74 6.08 -3.23 9.03
N PRO A 75 4.75 -3.41 9.13
CA PRO A 75 3.81 -2.34 8.80
C PRO A 75 3.94 -1.18 9.79
N ARG A 76 3.75 0.03 9.29
CA ARG A 76 3.69 1.23 10.15
C ARG A 76 2.40 1.21 10.96
N GLN A 77 2.46 1.63 12.22
CA GLN A 77 1.24 1.91 13.00
C GLN A 77 0.91 3.40 12.94
N ALA A 78 -0.37 3.71 12.77
CA ALA A 78 -0.92 5.05 12.88
C ALA A 78 -2.12 5.05 13.83
N THR A 79 -2.31 6.15 14.56
CA THR A 79 -3.52 6.35 15.37
C THR A 79 -4.47 7.24 14.59
N LEU A 80 -5.66 6.74 14.31
CA LEU A 80 -6.75 7.50 13.71
C LEU A 80 -7.81 7.78 14.77
N GLU A 81 -8.41 8.96 14.73
CA GLU A 81 -9.59 9.25 15.53
C GLU A 81 -10.84 8.93 14.69
N ILE A 82 -11.63 7.96 15.13
CA ILE A 82 -12.88 7.56 14.47
C ILE A 82 -13.99 7.67 15.51
N ASN A 83 -14.98 8.52 15.26
CA ASN A 83 -16.09 8.82 16.18
C ASN A 83 -15.63 9.22 17.59
N GLY A 84 -14.54 9.99 17.70
CA GLY A 84 -13.96 10.41 18.98
C GLY A 84 -13.18 9.31 19.72
N CYS A 85 -13.02 8.13 19.13
CA CYS A 85 -12.21 7.05 19.68
C CYS A 85 -10.88 6.92 18.92
N PRO A 86 -9.73 6.89 19.62
CA PRO A 86 -8.46 6.60 19.00
C PRO A 86 -8.39 5.11 18.63
N ILE A 87 -8.16 4.82 17.36
CA ILE A 87 -8.00 3.48 16.79
C ILE A 87 -6.61 3.37 16.19
N VAL A 88 -5.87 2.33 16.59
CA VAL A 88 -4.58 2.02 15.98
C VAL A 88 -4.82 1.20 14.71
N VAL A 89 -4.28 1.66 13.60
CA VAL A 89 -4.34 0.98 12.30
C VAL A 89 -2.93 0.65 11.80
N SER A 90 -2.82 -0.49 11.13
CA SER A 90 -1.62 -0.86 10.38
C SER A 90 -1.70 -0.29 8.97
N LEU A 91 -0.67 0.44 8.58
CA LEU A 91 -0.48 1.03 7.26
C LEU A 91 0.60 0.26 6.52
N TYR A 92 0.25 -0.21 5.32
CA TYR A 92 1.10 -0.96 4.43
C TYR A 92 1.52 -0.05 3.27
N ASP A 93 2.80 -0.03 2.93
CA ASP A 93 3.34 0.71 1.79
C ASP A 93 2.88 0.15 0.44
N SER A 94 3.09 0.95 -0.61
CA SER A 94 2.67 0.63 -1.98
C SER A 94 3.21 -0.69 -2.49
N ASP A 95 4.45 -1.04 -2.15
CA ASP A 95 5.11 -2.26 -2.64
C ASP A 95 4.48 -3.51 -2.05
N PHE A 96 4.21 -3.50 -0.73
CA PHE A 96 3.49 -4.58 -0.08
C PHE A 96 2.05 -4.67 -0.57
N CYS A 97 1.37 -3.53 -0.73
CA CYS A 97 0.01 -3.49 -1.26
C CYS A 97 -0.05 -4.08 -2.69
N ALA A 98 0.88 -3.69 -3.57
CA ALA A 98 0.96 -4.18 -4.93
C ALA A 98 1.17 -5.70 -4.98
N ALA A 99 2.06 -6.23 -4.14
CA ALA A 99 2.29 -7.67 -4.05
C ALA A 99 1.06 -8.45 -3.54
N MET A 100 0.31 -7.88 -2.58
CA MET A 100 -0.95 -8.47 -2.11
C MET A 100 -2.02 -8.49 -3.20
N ILE A 101 -2.13 -7.39 -3.96
CA ILE A 101 -3.05 -7.31 -5.10
C ILE A 101 -2.65 -8.32 -6.18
N GLU A 102 -1.34 -8.42 -6.50
CA GLU A 102 -0.80 -9.40 -7.45
C GLU A 102 -1.14 -10.84 -7.04
N TYR A 103 -0.99 -11.14 -5.74
CA TYR A 103 -1.37 -12.44 -5.19
C TYR A 103 -2.84 -12.75 -5.48
N TYR A 104 -3.77 -11.84 -5.17
CA TYR A 104 -5.20 -12.07 -5.43
C TYR A 104 -5.58 -11.99 -6.91
N ALA A 105 -4.78 -11.35 -7.76
CA ALA A 105 -4.98 -11.33 -9.20
C ALA A 105 -4.52 -12.63 -9.88
N PHE A 106 -3.43 -13.26 -9.44
CA PHE A 106 -2.76 -14.33 -10.20
C PHE A 106 -2.44 -15.61 -9.41
N GLU A 107 -2.06 -15.53 -8.14
CA GLU A 107 -1.52 -16.69 -7.40
C GLU A 107 -2.55 -17.34 -6.46
N SER A 108 -3.53 -16.59 -5.97
CA SER A 108 -4.57 -17.06 -5.06
C SER A 108 -5.42 -18.16 -5.70
N ARG A 109 -5.91 -19.10 -4.88
CA ARG A 109 -6.97 -20.04 -5.29
C ARG A 109 -8.32 -19.31 -5.44
N HIS A 110 -8.51 -18.21 -4.73
CA HIS A 110 -9.65 -17.33 -4.79
C HIS A 110 -9.25 -16.04 -5.49
N ARG A 111 -9.01 -16.13 -6.81
CA ARG A 111 -8.73 -14.94 -7.61
C ARG A 111 -9.99 -14.10 -7.75
N THR A 112 -9.85 -12.79 -7.74
CA THR A 112 -10.98 -11.88 -7.91
C THR A 112 -10.79 -11.00 -9.14
N PRO A 113 -11.85 -10.77 -9.95
CA PRO A 113 -11.80 -9.80 -11.06
C PRO A 113 -11.37 -8.39 -10.61
N GLU A 114 -11.74 -8.00 -9.38
CA GLU A 114 -11.43 -6.71 -8.78
C GLU A 114 -9.94 -6.58 -8.47
N ALA A 115 -9.29 -7.62 -7.93
CA ALA A 115 -7.84 -7.60 -7.76
C ALA A 115 -7.11 -7.51 -9.10
N LEU A 116 -7.57 -8.23 -10.13
CA LEU A 116 -7.00 -8.15 -11.47
C LEU A 116 -7.19 -6.76 -12.10
N PHE A 117 -8.36 -6.15 -11.93
CA PHE A 117 -8.64 -4.79 -12.39
C PHE A 117 -7.76 -3.77 -11.65
N ALA A 118 -7.67 -3.86 -10.32
CA ALA A 118 -6.82 -3.01 -9.51
C ALA A 118 -5.34 -3.14 -9.90
N TYR A 119 -4.85 -4.36 -10.13
CA TYR A 119 -3.49 -4.61 -10.61
C TYR A 119 -3.22 -3.92 -11.96
N ARG A 120 -4.14 -4.07 -12.92
CA ARG A 120 -4.04 -3.43 -14.24
C ARG A 120 -4.04 -1.90 -14.12
N LYS A 121 -4.92 -1.33 -13.30
CA LYS A 121 -4.96 0.12 -13.06
C LYS A 121 -3.70 0.64 -12.40
N PHE A 122 -3.14 -0.10 -11.44
CA PHE A 122 -1.87 0.23 -10.82
C PHE A 122 -0.76 0.29 -11.87
N ALA A 123 -0.64 -0.75 -12.70
CA ALA A 123 0.33 -0.80 -13.80
C ALA A 123 0.14 0.32 -14.83
N GLU A 124 -1.11 0.60 -15.24
CA GLU A 124 -1.45 1.70 -16.15
C GLU A 124 -1.02 3.06 -15.57
N SER A 125 -1.21 3.30 -14.27
CA SER A 125 -0.82 4.55 -13.63
C SER A 125 0.70 4.72 -13.55
N VAL A 126 1.44 3.64 -13.29
CA VAL A 126 2.90 3.63 -13.27
C VAL A 126 3.44 3.90 -14.67
N LEU A 127 2.87 3.27 -15.71
CA LEU A 127 3.25 3.53 -17.11
C LEU A 127 2.94 4.97 -17.52
N SER A 128 1.73 5.47 -17.24
CA SER A 128 1.30 6.82 -17.60
C SER A 128 2.14 7.91 -16.92
N ASN A 129 2.56 7.69 -15.67
CA ASN A 129 3.43 8.61 -14.93
C ASN A 129 4.91 8.46 -15.29
N GLY A 130 5.37 7.25 -15.62
CA GLY A 130 6.72 6.97 -16.09
C GLY A 130 7.03 7.61 -17.44
N PHE A 131 6.06 7.61 -18.37
CA PHE A 131 6.18 8.30 -19.65
C PHE A 131 6.20 9.82 -19.55
N ARG A 132 5.56 10.42 -18.54
CA ARG A 132 5.60 11.87 -18.33
C ARG A 132 6.93 12.36 -17.77
N LYS A 133 7.63 11.55 -16.95
CA LYS A 133 8.99 11.89 -16.47
C LYS A 133 10.07 11.75 -17.54
N SER A 134 9.90 10.87 -18.53
CA SER A 134 10.88 10.74 -19.64
C SER A 134 10.74 11.83 -20.71
N GLN A 135 9.59 12.51 -20.80
CA GLN A 135 9.39 13.63 -21.73
C GLN A 135 9.77 15.01 -21.15
N ALA A 136 9.90 15.13 -19.82
CA ALA A 136 10.36 16.37 -19.17
C ALA A 136 11.90 16.49 -19.08
N GLY A 137 12.65 15.48 -19.54
CA GLY A 137 14.11 15.39 -19.40
C GLY A 137 14.92 15.54 -20.69
N ASN A 138 14.31 15.94 -21.81
CA ASN A 138 15.04 16.18 -23.06
C ASN A 138 14.83 17.61 -23.57
N HIS A 139 15.51 18.55 -22.92
CA HIS A 139 15.99 19.77 -23.57
C HIS A 139 17.52 19.76 -23.55
N PRO A 140 18.19 19.33 -24.62
CA PRO A 140 19.58 19.69 -24.83
C PRO A 140 19.59 21.18 -25.17
N HIS A 141 19.96 22.03 -24.21
CA HIS A 141 20.46 23.35 -24.56
C HIS A 141 21.81 23.15 -25.26
N GLN A 142 21.72 23.00 -26.58
CA GLN A 142 22.80 23.32 -27.49
C GLN A 142 22.77 24.84 -27.74
N GLN A 143 23.98 25.39 -27.61
CA GLN A 143 24.49 26.68 -28.11
C GLN A 143 24.12 27.93 -27.30
#